data_AF-A0A674MD70-F1
#
_entry.id   AF-A0A674MD70-F1
#
_cell.length_a   1.000
_cell.length_b   1.000
_cell.length_c   1.000
_cell.angle_alpha   90.00
_cell.angle_beta   90.00
_cell.angle_gamma   90.00
#
_symmetry.space_group_name_H-M   'P 1'
#
loop_
_entity.id
_entity.type
_entity.pdbx_description
1 polymer ?
#
loop_
_entity_poly.entity_id
_entity_poly.type
_entity_poly.pdbx_seq_one_letter_code
_entity_poly.pdbx_strand_id
1 'polypeptide(L)'
;WGKPLPINVHVITMDAELEFAIQPSTLGKQLLEQVVKTIGLREIWYFGLQYTDNKGYTTWLRLDKKVTSQDVKKENPLQFKFRAKFFPEDVSEELIQSITQKLFFLQVKESILSDEVYCPPETAVLLASYSVQAKFEDYNKELHRPGYLVSERLLPHRVMEQHKLSREQWEERIQVWHEEHSGTIKEDAMMEYLKIAQDLEMYGVNYFEIKNKKGTALWLGVDALGLNIYEKEDKLTPKIGFPWSEIRNISFNDKKFIIKPIDKKSPDFVFYTPRLRINKRILQLCMGNHELYMRRRKPDTIEVQQMKAQARDEKQQKQKKREQLEKERKERMSIEREKEQMERENKDLMLKLYQFKEQMKKSEKEMKDQVERATMLEEEWRRAKDDAARLESERQSALLAKEELACLAESQQKSKEQLAAELADYTARIAALEDAKKRKEEDAMLWQNRAKEAQEDLQKTRDELHMVMVAPPPPPPPPMYDHMDDNSDSEENNSTHSADLHIDGINDHRREEDRLTEAEKNERVQKQLKTLTQELAQARDESKDTQNDLLHSDNVKAGRDKYKTLRQIRQGNTKQRIDEFEAM
;
A
#
# COMPACT_ATOMS: atom_id res chain seq x y z
N TRP A 1 -63.65 23.47 13.78
CA TRP A 1 -62.28 23.49 14.30
C TRP A 1 -61.36 22.86 13.26
N GLY A 2 -60.52 23.65 12.58
CA GLY A 2 -59.56 23.10 11.61
C GLY A 2 -58.39 22.43 12.32
N LYS A 3 -57.84 21.35 11.74
CA LYS A 3 -56.54 20.82 12.19
C LYS A 3 -55.45 21.87 11.91
N PRO A 4 -54.43 22.03 12.77
CA PRO A 4 -53.29 22.87 12.46
C PRO A 4 -52.63 22.40 11.16
N LEU A 5 -52.24 23.35 10.30
CA LEU A 5 -51.48 23.01 9.10
C LEU A 5 -50.08 22.50 9.50
N PRO A 6 -49.57 21.44 8.84
CA PRO A 6 -48.19 21.00 9.02
C PRO A 6 -47.21 22.10 8.58
N ILE A 7 -46.04 22.13 9.21
CA ILE A 7 -44.95 23.04 8.88
C ILE A 7 -43.82 22.22 8.28
N ASN A 8 -43.42 22.51 7.04
CA ASN A 8 -42.31 21.82 6.40
C ASN A 8 -40.98 22.30 6.98
N VAL A 9 -40.06 21.37 7.21
CA VAL A 9 -38.74 21.59 7.79
C VAL A 9 -37.69 20.91 6.91
N HIS A 10 -36.60 21.62 6.66
CA HIS A 10 -35.42 21.12 5.97
C HIS A 10 -34.24 21.15 6.94
N VAL A 11 -33.54 20.02 7.07
CA VAL A 11 -32.37 19.87 7.96
C VAL A 11 -31.18 19.36 7.17
N ILE A 12 -30.13 20.18 7.11
CA ILE A 12 -28.87 19.88 6.42
C ILE A 12 -27.85 19.37 7.44
N THR A 13 -27.32 18.15 7.28
CA THR A 13 -26.22 17.62 8.11
C THR A 13 -24.86 18.07 7.53
N MET A 14 -23.80 17.26 7.66
CA MET A 14 -22.57 17.44 6.87
C MET A 14 -22.58 16.63 5.55
N ASP A 15 -23.52 15.72 5.39
CA ASP A 15 -23.47 14.61 4.43
C ASP A 15 -24.83 14.19 3.84
N ALA A 16 -25.93 14.78 4.30
CA ALA A 16 -27.30 14.48 3.91
C ALA A 16 -28.22 15.70 4.11
N GLU A 17 -29.34 15.69 3.39
CA GLU A 17 -30.44 16.65 3.51
C GLU A 17 -31.73 15.90 3.86
N LEU A 18 -32.49 16.41 4.83
CA LEU A 18 -33.69 15.78 5.36
C LEU A 18 -34.87 16.74 5.28
N GLU A 19 -35.92 16.37 4.55
CA GLU A 19 -37.19 17.11 4.52
C GLU A 19 -38.32 16.32 5.19
N PHE A 20 -39.08 16.98 6.07
CA PHE A 20 -40.29 16.42 6.67
C PHE A 20 -41.21 17.49 7.27
N ALA A 21 -42.45 17.11 7.58
CA ALA A 21 -43.43 17.97 8.23
C ALA A 21 -43.42 17.82 9.76
N ILE A 22 -43.46 18.94 10.49
CA ILE A 22 -43.70 18.99 11.94
C ILE A 22 -45.07 19.59 12.27
N GLN A 23 -45.52 19.39 13.51
CA GLN A 23 -46.70 20.06 14.04
C GLN A 23 -46.33 21.42 14.64
N PRO A 24 -47.21 22.43 14.61
CA PRO A 24 -46.95 23.73 15.26
C PRO A 24 -46.69 23.66 16.78
N SER A 25 -47.01 22.52 17.41
CA SER A 25 -46.75 22.19 18.81
C SER A 25 -45.39 21.53 19.08
N THR A 26 -44.68 21.05 18.05
CA THR A 26 -43.43 20.28 18.17
C THR A 26 -42.34 21.05 18.92
N LEU A 27 -41.73 20.40 19.92
CA LEU A 27 -40.60 20.91 20.69
C LEU A 27 -39.27 20.74 19.94
N GLY A 28 -38.28 21.57 20.24
CA GLY A 28 -36.94 21.45 19.67
C GLY A 28 -36.27 20.12 20.00
N LYS A 29 -36.57 19.52 21.17
CA LYS A 29 -36.15 18.16 21.52
C LYS A 29 -36.68 17.13 20.51
N GLN A 30 -37.97 17.18 20.21
CA GLN A 30 -38.63 16.24 19.29
C GLN A 30 -38.13 16.37 17.85
N LEU A 31 -37.84 17.60 17.40
CA LEU A 31 -37.21 17.83 16.10
C LEU A 31 -35.78 17.26 16.05
N LEU A 32 -34.98 17.43 17.11
CA LEU A 32 -33.65 16.84 17.20
C LEU A 32 -33.72 15.31 17.22
N GLU A 33 -34.61 14.73 18.02
CA GLU A 33 -34.84 13.28 18.13
C GLU A 33 -35.25 12.65 16.79
N GLN A 34 -36.06 13.34 15.99
CA GLN A 34 -36.44 12.90 14.64
C GLN A 34 -35.21 12.87 13.71
N VAL A 35 -34.39 13.92 13.71
CA VAL A 35 -33.17 14.00 12.88
C VAL A 35 -32.18 12.88 13.24
N VAL A 36 -31.81 12.76 14.52
CA VAL A 36 -30.79 11.79 14.95
C VAL A 36 -31.23 10.34 14.76
N LYS A 37 -32.54 10.05 14.93
CA LYS A 37 -33.11 8.73 14.63
C LYS A 37 -33.06 8.40 13.14
N THR A 38 -33.26 9.37 12.25
CA THR A 38 -33.18 9.16 10.80
C THR A 38 -31.75 8.85 10.32
N ILE A 39 -30.72 9.39 10.98
CA ILE A 39 -29.30 9.15 10.65
C ILE A 39 -28.61 8.07 11.51
N GLY A 40 -29.31 7.45 12.46
CA GLY A 40 -28.76 6.38 13.32
C GLY A 40 -27.81 6.85 14.44
N LEU A 41 -27.86 8.12 14.83
CA LEU A 41 -26.94 8.72 15.81
C LEU A 41 -27.50 8.66 17.24
N ARG A 42 -26.70 8.13 18.17
CA ARG A 42 -26.97 7.98 19.62
C ARG A 42 -26.21 9.00 20.48
N GLU A 43 -25.05 9.49 20.02
CA GLU A 43 -24.19 10.47 20.73
C GLU A 43 -24.74 11.91 20.66
N ILE A 44 -26.02 12.06 20.95
CA ILE A 44 -26.83 13.28 20.71
C ILE A 44 -26.27 14.49 21.48
N TRP A 45 -25.57 14.27 22.60
CA TRP A 45 -25.06 15.30 23.50
C TRP A 45 -24.05 16.26 22.88
N TYR A 46 -23.35 15.88 21.80
CA TYR A 46 -22.47 16.79 21.06
C TYR A 46 -23.22 17.76 20.14
N PHE A 47 -24.42 17.40 19.68
CA PHE A 47 -25.05 18.02 18.52
C PHE A 47 -26.19 18.99 18.86
N GLY A 48 -26.53 19.83 17.88
CA GLY A 48 -27.72 20.66 17.91
C GLY A 48 -28.17 21.08 16.52
N LEU A 49 -29.29 21.79 16.48
CA LEU A 49 -29.82 22.41 15.27
C LEU A 49 -29.55 23.91 15.31
N GLN A 50 -28.77 24.43 14.37
CA GLN A 50 -28.65 25.86 14.12
C GLN A 50 -29.76 26.31 13.16
N TYR A 51 -30.22 27.55 13.31
CA TYR A 51 -31.11 28.21 12.37
C TYR A 51 -30.76 29.70 12.27
N THR A 52 -31.22 30.35 11.20
CA THR A 52 -31.17 31.81 11.06
C THR A 52 -32.46 32.40 11.62
N ASP A 53 -32.36 33.39 12.51
CA ASP A 53 -33.56 34.06 13.05
C ASP A 53 -34.13 35.14 12.10
N ASN A 54 -35.31 35.67 12.44
CA ASN A 54 -35.96 36.78 11.73
C ASN A 54 -35.15 38.11 11.73
N LYS A 55 -33.94 38.14 12.30
CA LYS A 55 -33.02 39.28 12.32
C LYS A 55 -31.67 38.96 11.63
N GLY A 56 -31.56 37.81 10.97
CA GLY A 56 -30.37 37.40 10.22
C GLY A 56 -29.24 36.76 11.04
N TYR A 57 -29.47 36.45 12.32
CA TYR A 57 -28.44 35.88 13.21
C TYR A 57 -28.59 34.35 13.31
N THR A 58 -27.49 33.62 13.07
CA THR A 58 -27.38 32.20 13.41
C THR A 58 -27.56 31.98 14.92
N THR A 59 -28.37 31.00 15.31
CA THR A 59 -28.67 30.66 16.71
C THR A 59 -29.02 29.17 16.85
N TRP A 60 -28.71 28.59 18.01
CA TRP A 60 -29.05 27.21 18.34
C TRP A 60 -30.50 27.08 18.80
N LEU A 61 -31.21 26.08 18.28
CA LEU A 61 -32.55 25.70 18.69
C LEU A 61 -32.55 25.25 20.15
N ARG A 62 -33.45 25.82 20.96
CA ARG A 62 -33.71 25.36 22.32
C ARG A 62 -34.60 24.14 22.31
N LEU A 63 -34.14 23.08 22.97
CA LEU A 63 -34.83 21.80 23.03
C LEU A 63 -36.09 21.86 23.93
N ASP A 64 -36.08 22.74 24.95
CA ASP A 64 -37.17 22.95 25.91
C ASP A 64 -38.35 23.79 25.38
N LYS A 65 -38.29 24.26 24.13
CA LYS A 65 -39.29 25.17 23.55
C LYS A 65 -39.84 24.66 22.22
N LYS A 66 -41.05 25.10 21.86
CA LYS A 66 -41.65 24.84 20.55
C LYS A 66 -40.77 25.43 19.45
N VAL A 67 -40.63 24.75 18.31
CA VAL A 67 -39.83 25.25 17.17
C VAL A 67 -40.41 26.58 16.67
N THR A 68 -41.73 26.67 16.61
CA THR A 68 -42.51 27.85 16.22
C THR A 68 -42.37 29.07 17.15
N SER A 69 -41.89 28.89 18.39
CA SER A 69 -41.81 29.96 19.40
C SER A 69 -40.39 30.51 19.59
N GLN A 70 -39.53 30.42 18.57
CA GLN A 70 -38.08 30.72 18.68
C GLN A 70 -37.56 31.70 17.61
N ASP A 71 -38.44 32.51 17.03
CA ASP A 71 -38.11 33.54 16.03
C ASP A 71 -37.31 33.02 14.82
N VAL A 72 -37.48 31.74 14.45
CA VAL A 72 -36.93 31.14 13.22
C VAL A 72 -37.39 31.96 12.01
N LYS A 73 -36.48 32.23 11.06
CA LYS A 73 -36.78 32.95 9.83
C LYS A 73 -37.95 32.27 9.09
N LYS A 74 -38.97 33.04 8.73
CA LYS A 74 -40.22 32.53 8.14
C LYS A 74 -40.04 32.14 6.68
N GLU A 75 -39.46 30.96 6.47
CA GLU A 75 -39.25 30.32 5.16
C GLU A 75 -40.09 29.03 5.08
N ASN A 76 -40.28 28.52 3.86
CA ASN A 76 -40.98 27.25 3.62
C ASN A 76 -40.18 26.43 2.59
N PRO A 77 -39.52 25.32 2.99
CA PRO A 77 -39.43 24.81 4.37
C PRO A 77 -38.58 25.68 5.31
N LEU A 78 -38.79 25.54 6.62
CA LEU A 78 -37.94 26.14 7.66
C LEU A 78 -36.54 25.51 7.63
N GLN A 79 -35.49 26.34 7.54
CA GLN A 79 -34.11 25.89 7.35
C GLN A 79 -33.37 25.67 8.68
N PHE A 80 -32.79 24.49 8.86
CA PHE A 80 -31.89 24.15 9.97
C PHE A 80 -30.60 23.49 9.48
N LYS A 81 -29.49 23.71 10.19
CA LYS A 81 -28.25 22.94 10.04
C LYS A 81 -28.04 22.07 11.28
N PHE A 82 -27.92 20.76 11.10
CA PHE A 82 -27.44 19.85 12.13
C PHE A 82 -25.90 19.95 12.19
N ARG A 83 -25.37 20.30 13.37
CA ARG A 83 -23.95 20.57 13.59
C ARG A 83 -23.54 20.18 15.02
N ALA A 84 -22.29 19.78 15.20
CA ALA A 84 -21.67 19.66 16.51
C ALA A 84 -21.62 21.06 17.16
N LYS A 85 -22.12 21.13 18.40
CA LYS A 85 -22.19 22.32 19.27
C LYS A 85 -21.12 22.26 20.36
N PHE A 86 -20.83 21.06 20.83
CA PHE A 86 -19.83 20.76 21.85
C PHE A 86 -18.82 19.77 21.28
N PHE A 87 -17.59 19.85 21.75
CA PHE A 87 -16.49 19.01 21.29
C PHE A 87 -16.05 18.04 22.41
N PRO A 88 -15.44 16.90 22.06
CA PRO A 88 -14.77 16.05 23.03
C PRO A 88 -13.60 16.79 23.71
N GLU A 89 -13.18 16.34 24.89
CA GLU A 89 -11.86 16.65 25.42
C GLU A 89 -10.80 15.87 24.65
N ASP A 90 -10.94 14.55 24.45
CA ASP A 90 -10.07 13.76 23.55
C ASP A 90 -10.87 12.92 22.55
N VAL A 91 -10.61 13.09 21.25
CA VAL A 91 -11.41 12.49 20.16
C VAL A 91 -11.33 10.96 20.11
N SER A 92 -10.19 10.35 20.47
CA SER A 92 -9.99 8.91 20.42
C SER A 92 -10.74 8.16 21.51
N GLU A 93 -10.93 8.79 22.66
CA GLU A 93 -11.54 8.19 23.86
C GLU A 93 -13.07 8.41 23.91
N GLU A 94 -13.56 9.44 23.22
CA GLU A 94 -14.95 9.92 23.34
C GLU A 94 -15.85 9.66 22.12
N LEU A 95 -15.34 9.59 20.88
CA LEU A 95 -16.18 9.50 19.68
C LEU A 95 -16.40 8.04 19.26
N ILE A 96 -17.59 7.51 19.49
CA ILE A 96 -17.83 6.06 19.53
C ILE A 96 -18.36 5.53 18.18
N GLN A 97 -19.40 6.14 17.62
CA GLN A 97 -20.02 5.69 16.38
C GLN A 97 -19.32 6.29 15.15
N SER A 98 -19.20 5.49 14.09
CA SER A 98 -18.68 5.92 12.79
C SER A 98 -19.44 7.10 12.18
N ILE A 99 -20.77 7.22 12.41
CA ILE A 99 -21.55 8.39 11.99
C ILE A 99 -21.15 9.65 12.75
N THR A 100 -20.90 9.56 14.06
CA THR A 100 -20.45 10.68 14.89
C THR A 100 -19.06 11.14 14.47
N GLN A 101 -18.13 10.20 14.32
CA GLN A 101 -16.76 10.45 13.83
C GLN A 101 -16.79 11.13 12.45
N LYS A 102 -17.60 10.61 11.50
CA LYS A 102 -17.79 11.19 10.17
C LYS A 102 -18.31 12.64 10.21
N LEU A 103 -19.32 12.92 11.04
CA LEU A 103 -19.88 14.26 11.15
C LEU A 103 -18.91 15.26 11.80
N PHE A 104 -18.16 14.83 12.82
CA PHE A 104 -17.08 15.65 13.39
C PHE A 104 -15.97 15.91 12.36
N PHE A 105 -15.46 14.87 11.69
CA PHE A 105 -14.44 14.97 10.65
C PHE A 105 -14.84 15.96 9.57
N LEU A 106 -16.06 15.84 9.03
CA LEU A 106 -16.55 16.74 7.98
C LEU A 106 -16.71 18.19 8.48
N GLN A 107 -17.22 18.40 9.70
CA GLN A 107 -17.39 19.76 10.24
C GLN A 107 -16.04 20.42 10.56
N VAL A 108 -15.10 19.69 11.15
CA VAL A 108 -13.74 20.19 11.43
C VAL A 108 -13.01 20.49 10.12
N LYS A 109 -13.17 19.64 9.10
CA LYS A 109 -12.69 19.92 7.73
C LYS A 109 -13.34 21.16 7.12
N GLU A 110 -14.66 21.38 7.28
CA GLU A 110 -15.34 22.61 6.84
C GLU A 110 -14.72 23.85 7.51
N SER A 111 -14.49 23.82 8.83
CA SER A 111 -13.89 24.92 9.60
C SER A 111 -12.41 25.19 9.27
N ILE A 112 -11.60 24.15 9.02
CA ILE A 112 -10.18 24.32 8.64
C ILE A 112 -10.07 24.85 7.19
N LEU A 113 -10.80 24.27 6.24
CA LEU A 113 -10.74 24.69 4.84
C LEU A 113 -11.25 26.12 4.60
N SER A 114 -12.09 26.64 5.50
CA SER A 114 -12.62 28.00 5.47
C SER A 114 -11.79 29.02 6.28
N ASP A 115 -10.66 28.60 6.87
CA ASP A 115 -9.84 29.40 7.80
C ASP A 115 -10.64 29.94 9.03
N GLU A 116 -11.74 29.29 9.42
CA GLU A 116 -12.41 29.53 10.73
C GLU A 116 -11.54 29.00 11.88
N VAL A 117 -10.92 27.85 11.67
CA VAL A 117 -9.87 27.28 12.54
C VAL A 117 -8.54 27.44 11.82
N TYR A 118 -7.63 28.21 12.41
CA TYR A 118 -6.25 28.31 11.91
C TYR A 118 -5.58 26.92 11.89
N CYS A 119 -4.84 26.66 10.83
CA CYS A 119 -4.05 25.44 10.65
C CYS A 119 -2.75 25.79 9.91
N PRO A 120 -1.56 25.41 10.42
CA PRO A 120 -0.29 25.68 9.75
C PRO A 120 -0.10 24.80 8.50
N PRO A 121 0.80 25.17 7.57
CA PRO A 121 0.93 24.53 6.25
C PRO A 121 1.14 23.02 6.30
N GLU A 122 2.10 22.56 7.10
CA GLU A 122 2.47 21.16 7.26
C GLU A 122 1.30 20.31 7.78
N THR A 123 0.61 20.80 8.81
CA THR A 123 -0.58 20.14 9.35
C THR A 123 -1.72 20.15 8.34
N ALA A 124 -1.92 21.22 7.58
CA ALA A 124 -2.95 21.29 6.55
C ALA A 124 -2.73 20.25 5.43
N VAL A 125 -1.48 20.00 5.02
CA VAL A 125 -1.16 18.95 4.01
C VAL A 125 -1.30 17.54 4.58
N LEU A 126 -0.86 17.31 5.82
CA LEU A 126 -1.04 16.00 6.47
C LEU A 126 -2.54 15.68 6.64
N LEU A 127 -3.32 16.63 7.14
CA LEU A 127 -4.79 16.54 7.21
C LEU A 127 -5.43 16.35 5.83
N ALA A 128 -4.95 17.02 4.78
CA ALA A 128 -5.42 16.81 3.42
C ALA A 128 -5.25 15.34 2.98
N SER A 129 -4.07 14.73 3.23
CA SER A 129 -3.80 13.34 2.87
C SER A 129 -4.70 12.32 3.60
N TYR A 130 -4.93 12.50 4.91
CA TYR A 130 -5.92 11.70 5.65
C TYR A 130 -7.34 11.88 5.11
N SER A 131 -7.70 13.10 4.69
CA SER A 131 -9.00 13.34 4.05
C SER A 131 -9.11 12.72 2.65
N VAL A 132 -8.00 12.48 1.94
CA VAL A 132 -8.01 11.74 0.67
C VAL A 132 -8.21 10.26 0.95
N GLN A 133 -7.45 9.66 1.88
CA GLN A 133 -7.65 8.27 2.33
C GLN A 133 -9.10 8.01 2.79
N ALA A 134 -9.70 8.92 3.57
CA ALA A 134 -11.09 8.81 4.02
C ALA A 134 -12.15 8.93 2.91
N LYS A 135 -11.78 9.42 1.71
CA LYS A 135 -12.69 9.56 0.55
C LYS A 135 -12.46 8.52 -0.54
N PHE A 136 -11.21 8.19 -0.84
CA PHE A 136 -10.78 7.37 -1.97
C PHE A 136 -10.25 5.99 -1.57
N GLU A 137 -10.13 5.70 -0.27
CA GLU A 137 -9.49 4.48 0.26
C GLU A 137 -8.03 4.37 -0.21
N ASP A 138 -7.43 3.17 -0.21
CA ASP A 138 -5.99 2.99 -0.48
C ASP A 138 -5.56 3.51 -1.87
N TYR A 139 -4.39 4.16 -1.92
CA TYR A 139 -3.83 4.63 -3.19
C TYR A 139 -3.54 3.46 -4.16
N ASN A 140 -4.26 3.42 -5.28
CA ASN A 140 -3.99 2.53 -6.41
C ASN A 140 -3.62 3.34 -7.67
N LYS A 141 -2.36 3.22 -8.10
CA LYS A 141 -1.75 3.90 -9.25
C LYS A 141 -2.49 3.71 -10.59
N GLU A 142 -3.25 2.62 -10.77
CA GLU A 142 -4.01 2.38 -12.02
C GLU A 142 -5.29 3.23 -12.09
N LEU A 143 -5.90 3.48 -10.93
CA LEU A 143 -7.15 4.22 -10.73
C LEU A 143 -6.87 5.72 -10.47
N HIS A 144 -5.97 6.01 -9.52
CA HIS A 144 -5.58 7.35 -9.08
C HIS A 144 -4.46 7.91 -9.96
N ARG A 145 -4.85 8.25 -11.19
CA ARG A 145 -4.00 8.92 -12.19
C ARG A 145 -3.88 10.42 -11.87
N PRO A 146 -2.81 11.11 -12.30
CA PRO A 146 -2.66 12.55 -12.07
C PRO A 146 -3.90 13.35 -12.52
N GLY A 147 -4.42 14.20 -11.64
CA GLY A 147 -5.65 14.96 -11.83
C GLY A 147 -6.86 14.40 -11.04
N TYR A 148 -6.73 13.26 -10.33
CA TYR A 148 -7.82 12.68 -9.54
C TYR A 148 -8.26 13.53 -8.34
N LEU A 149 -7.42 14.49 -7.89
CA LEU A 149 -7.77 15.45 -6.83
C LEU A 149 -8.28 16.81 -7.35
N VAL A 150 -8.41 17.01 -8.66
CA VAL A 150 -8.82 18.29 -9.27
C VAL A 150 -10.27 18.70 -8.95
N SER A 151 -11.14 17.78 -8.54
CA SER A 151 -12.47 18.11 -7.99
C SER A 151 -12.44 18.61 -6.54
N GLU A 152 -11.34 18.41 -5.81
CA GLU A 152 -11.33 18.53 -4.36
C GLU A 152 -10.82 19.89 -3.87
N ARG A 153 -11.46 20.37 -2.78
CA ARG A 153 -10.91 21.41 -1.90
C ARG A 153 -10.21 20.70 -0.74
N LEU A 154 -8.88 20.74 -0.74
CA LEU A 154 -8.04 19.99 0.20
C LEU A 154 -7.22 20.87 1.15
N LEU A 155 -6.94 22.12 0.76
CA LEU A 155 -6.17 23.07 1.56
C LEU A 155 -6.95 24.37 1.80
N PRO A 156 -6.68 25.10 2.91
CA PRO A 156 -7.15 26.47 3.11
C PRO A 156 -6.56 27.42 2.05
N HIS A 157 -7.24 28.52 1.75
CA HIS A 157 -6.84 29.42 0.66
C HIS A 157 -5.48 30.07 0.93
N ARG A 158 -5.29 30.55 2.17
CA ARG A 158 -4.03 31.09 2.71
C ARG A 158 -2.83 30.16 2.46
N VAL A 159 -3.00 28.85 2.74
CA VAL A 159 -1.91 27.86 2.59
C VAL A 159 -1.48 27.73 1.13
N MET A 160 -2.42 27.77 0.18
CA MET A 160 -2.10 27.75 -1.24
C MET A 160 -1.46 29.06 -1.73
N GLU A 161 -1.89 30.23 -1.22
CA GLU A 161 -1.32 31.51 -1.65
C GLU A 161 0.10 31.74 -1.14
N GLN A 162 0.42 31.31 0.08
CA GLN A 162 1.73 31.51 0.72
C GLN A 162 2.83 30.55 0.26
N HIS A 163 2.58 29.72 -0.76
CA HIS A 163 3.61 28.90 -1.40
C HIS A 163 3.60 29.05 -2.93
N LYS A 164 4.79 29.03 -3.53
CA LYS A 164 5.03 29.11 -4.98
C LYS A 164 4.89 27.74 -5.63
N LEU A 165 3.74 27.09 -5.42
CA LEU A 165 3.42 25.76 -5.94
C LEU A 165 2.19 25.81 -6.86
N SER A 166 2.23 25.08 -7.97
CA SER A 166 1.07 24.87 -8.85
C SER A 166 0.05 23.93 -8.21
N ARG A 167 -1.15 23.80 -8.80
CA ARG A 167 -2.19 22.90 -8.27
C ARG A 167 -1.76 21.44 -8.37
N GLU A 168 -1.07 21.10 -9.45
CA GLU A 168 -0.49 19.79 -9.75
C GLU A 168 0.59 19.46 -8.72
N GLN A 169 1.47 20.41 -8.39
CA GLN A 169 2.51 20.25 -7.37
C GLN A 169 1.98 20.11 -5.94
N TRP A 170 0.77 20.62 -5.66
CA TRP A 170 0.04 20.35 -4.42
C TRP A 170 -0.59 18.95 -4.43
N GLU A 171 -1.19 18.53 -5.55
CA GLU A 171 -1.75 17.19 -5.74
C GLU A 171 -0.68 16.10 -5.61
N GLU A 172 0.49 16.27 -6.24
CA GLU A 172 1.64 15.37 -6.12
C GLU A 172 2.07 15.17 -4.65
N ARG A 173 2.19 16.26 -3.88
CA ARG A 173 2.55 16.20 -2.45
C ARG A 173 1.50 15.47 -1.63
N ILE A 174 0.22 15.78 -1.82
CA ILE A 174 -0.88 15.13 -1.10
C ILE A 174 -0.98 13.65 -1.49
N GLN A 175 -0.68 13.29 -2.74
CA GLN A 175 -0.64 11.90 -3.21
C GLN A 175 0.47 11.08 -2.54
N VAL A 176 1.68 11.62 -2.38
CA VAL A 176 2.77 10.92 -1.68
C VAL A 176 2.37 10.59 -0.24
N TRP A 177 1.76 11.54 0.47
CA TRP A 177 1.25 11.30 1.83
C TRP A 177 0.02 10.40 1.87
N HIS A 178 -0.81 10.37 0.81
CA HIS A 178 -1.92 9.41 0.66
C HIS A 178 -1.42 7.97 0.46
N GLU A 179 -0.33 7.77 -0.31
CA GLU A 179 0.30 6.45 -0.48
C GLU A 179 0.88 5.91 0.86
N GLU A 180 1.42 6.79 1.71
CA GLU A 180 1.85 6.43 3.07
C GLU A 180 0.70 5.94 3.99
N HIS A 181 -0.56 6.29 3.71
CA HIS A 181 -1.71 5.87 4.53
C HIS A 181 -2.31 4.52 4.09
N SER A 182 -1.73 3.87 3.08
CA SER A 182 -2.18 2.56 2.58
C SER A 182 -2.37 1.53 3.70
N GLY A 183 -3.54 0.89 3.71
CA GLY A 183 -4.01 -0.01 4.75
C GLY A 183 -4.79 0.65 5.89
N THR A 184 -4.90 1.99 5.93
CA THR A 184 -5.72 2.71 6.93
C THR A 184 -7.18 2.75 6.48
N ILE A 185 -8.09 2.12 7.24
CA ILE A 185 -9.52 2.16 6.87
C ILE A 185 -10.10 3.58 6.99
N LYS A 186 -11.18 3.82 6.26
CA LYS A 186 -11.89 5.10 6.20
C LYS A 186 -12.22 5.69 7.57
N GLU A 187 -12.77 4.90 8.49
CA GLU A 187 -13.10 5.34 9.85
C GLU A 187 -11.86 5.76 10.64
N ASP A 188 -10.77 4.99 10.55
CA ASP A 188 -9.52 5.29 11.25
C ASP A 188 -8.81 6.50 10.62
N ALA A 189 -8.87 6.68 9.29
CA ALA A 189 -8.36 7.88 8.62
C ALA A 189 -9.12 9.16 9.03
N MET A 190 -10.44 9.07 9.28
CA MET A 190 -11.22 10.17 9.86
C MET A 190 -10.85 10.41 11.33
N MET A 191 -10.46 9.38 12.08
CA MET A 191 -9.99 9.50 13.47
C MET A 191 -8.60 10.14 13.56
N GLU A 192 -7.61 9.70 12.77
CA GLU A 192 -6.27 10.30 12.76
C GLU A 192 -6.32 11.79 12.32
N TYR A 193 -7.17 12.12 11.35
CA TYR A 193 -7.47 13.52 11.02
C TYR A 193 -7.94 14.31 12.25
N LEU A 194 -8.87 13.76 13.02
CA LEU A 194 -9.42 14.42 14.22
C LEU A 194 -8.39 14.52 15.36
N LYS A 195 -7.54 13.50 15.55
CA LYS A 195 -6.47 13.51 16.58
C LYS A 195 -5.46 14.62 16.33
N ILE A 196 -5.08 14.83 15.07
CA ILE A 196 -4.16 15.90 14.68
C ILE A 196 -4.88 17.26 14.74
N ALA A 197 -6.14 17.34 14.32
CA ALA A 197 -6.91 18.58 14.32
C ALA A 197 -7.28 19.10 15.73
N GLN A 198 -7.44 18.22 16.74
CA GLN A 198 -7.79 18.66 18.10
C GLN A 198 -6.68 19.49 18.79
N ASP A 199 -5.43 19.31 18.38
CA ASP A 199 -4.26 20.02 18.92
C ASP A 199 -4.14 21.47 18.43
N LEU A 200 -4.83 21.83 17.34
CA LEU A 200 -4.84 23.20 16.80
C LEU A 200 -5.40 24.18 17.83
N GLU A 201 -4.77 25.34 18.00
CA GLU A 201 -5.05 26.26 19.10
C GLU A 201 -6.52 26.74 19.11
N MET A 202 -7.09 26.96 17.91
CA MET A 202 -8.48 27.41 17.74
C MET A 202 -9.52 26.26 17.75
N TYR A 203 -9.11 25.00 17.73
CA TYR A 203 -10.04 23.86 17.67
C TYR A 203 -10.96 23.82 18.91
N GLY A 204 -12.27 23.77 18.66
CA GLY A 204 -13.33 23.69 19.67
C GLY A 204 -13.66 25.01 20.40
N VAL A 205 -12.91 26.09 20.14
CA VAL A 205 -13.00 27.34 20.90
C VAL A 205 -14.11 28.25 20.36
N ASN A 206 -15.12 28.51 21.19
CA ASN A 206 -16.17 29.48 20.88
C ASN A 206 -15.74 30.88 21.35
N TYR A 207 -15.27 31.73 20.43
CA TYR A 207 -14.82 33.10 20.73
C TYR A 207 -15.95 34.11 20.88
N PHE A 208 -15.88 34.94 21.92
CA PHE A 208 -16.81 36.05 22.19
C PHE A 208 -16.06 37.33 22.55
N GLU A 209 -16.47 38.45 21.98
CA GLU A 209 -15.93 39.77 22.34
C GLU A 209 -16.46 40.20 23.72
N ILE A 210 -15.54 40.48 24.63
CA ILE A 210 -15.80 40.91 26.01
C ILE A 210 -14.99 42.16 26.35
N LYS A 211 -15.30 42.77 27.50
CA LYS A 211 -14.50 43.81 28.15
C LYS A 211 -14.36 43.53 29.66
N ASN A 212 -13.20 43.84 30.23
CA ASN A 212 -12.98 43.87 31.68
C ASN A 212 -13.58 45.16 32.31
N LYS A 213 -13.36 45.42 33.61
CA LYS A 213 -13.94 46.60 34.28
C LYS A 213 -13.35 47.93 33.80
N LYS A 214 -12.10 47.95 33.32
CA LYS A 214 -11.46 49.12 32.68
C LYS A 214 -12.01 49.42 31.29
N GLY A 215 -12.56 48.41 30.62
CA GLY A 215 -13.07 48.52 29.26
C GLY A 215 -12.11 48.03 28.17
N THR A 216 -10.96 47.45 28.53
CA THR A 216 -10.04 46.77 27.60
C THR A 216 -10.82 45.75 26.77
N ALA A 217 -10.65 45.76 25.45
CA ALA A 217 -11.32 44.79 24.57
C ALA A 217 -10.53 43.48 24.54
N LEU A 218 -11.20 42.36 24.81
CA LEU A 218 -10.58 41.03 24.92
C LEU A 218 -11.48 39.98 24.26
N TRP A 219 -10.95 38.80 23.97
CA TRP A 219 -11.76 37.64 23.61
C TRP A 219 -11.90 36.67 24.80
N LEU A 220 -13.11 36.16 25.01
CA LEU A 220 -13.39 34.97 25.79
C LEU A 220 -13.52 33.78 24.84
N GLY A 221 -12.65 32.78 24.97
CA GLY A 221 -12.87 31.44 24.44
C GLY A 221 -13.65 30.59 25.44
N VAL A 222 -14.66 29.85 24.95
CA VAL A 222 -15.39 28.82 25.70
C VAL A 222 -15.21 27.49 24.99
N ASP A 223 -14.65 26.50 25.65
CA ASP A 223 -14.32 25.19 25.07
C ASP A 223 -14.58 24.03 26.06
N ALA A 224 -14.22 22.81 25.67
CA ALA A 224 -14.41 21.61 26.47
C ALA A 224 -13.51 21.53 27.72
N LEU A 225 -12.41 22.29 27.76
CA LEU A 225 -11.37 22.26 28.80
C LEU A 225 -11.53 23.41 29.81
N GLY A 226 -12.21 24.50 29.46
CA GLY A 226 -12.51 25.59 30.38
C GLY A 226 -12.96 26.90 29.72
N LEU A 227 -12.56 28.00 30.37
CA LEU A 227 -12.67 29.37 29.90
C LEU A 227 -11.28 29.96 29.72
N ASN A 228 -11.02 30.57 28.57
CA ASN A 228 -9.72 31.11 28.20
C ASN A 228 -9.85 32.57 27.76
N ILE A 229 -8.94 33.45 28.19
CA ILE A 229 -8.93 34.88 27.84
C ILE A 229 -7.76 35.18 26.91
N TYR A 230 -8.03 35.97 25.87
CA TYR A 230 -7.07 36.36 24.86
C TYR A 230 -7.08 37.88 24.64
N GLU A 231 -5.94 38.43 24.23
CA GLU A 231 -5.82 39.80 23.74
C GLU A 231 -6.61 39.99 22.43
N LYS A 232 -6.95 41.22 22.05
CA LYS A 232 -7.86 41.47 20.92
C LYS A 232 -7.24 41.03 19.58
N GLU A 233 -5.92 41.10 19.48
CA GLU A 233 -5.08 40.88 18.31
C GLU A 233 -4.60 39.42 18.16
N ASP A 234 -4.69 38.60 19.20
CA ASP A 234 -4.17 37.22 19.25
C ASP A 234 -5.30 36.25 19.65
N LYS A 235 -5.59 35.27 18.80
CA LYS A 235 -6.57 34.21 19.09
C LYS A 235 -5.95 32.83 19.26
N LEU A 236 -4.64 32.69 19.04
CA LEU A 236 -3.93 31.42 19.16
C LEU A 236 -3.43 31.24 20.59
N THR A 237 -2.89 32.30 21.19
CA THR A 237 -2.28 32.24 22.52
C THR A 237 -3.19 32.91 23.56
N PRO A 238 -3.98 32.12 24.33
CA PRO A 238 -4.63 32.65 25.51
C PRO A 238 -3.59 33.10 26.54
N LYS A 239 -3.94 34.08 27.38
CA LYS A 239 -3.06 34.63 28.43
C LYS A 239 -3.48 34.20 29.84
N ILE A 240 -4.77 33.95 30.05
CA ILE A 240 -5.36 33.60 31.36
C ILE A 240 -6.38 32.47 31.15
N GLY A 241 -6.31 31.41 31.97
CA GLY A 241 -7.22 30.27 31.90
C GLY A 241 -7.89 29.95 33.22
N PHE A 242 -9.16 29.54 33.14
CA PHE A 242 -9.94 29.00 34.25
C PHE A 242 -10.48 27.62 33.84
N PRO A 243 -9.99 26.50 34.42
CA PRO A 243 -10.54 25.19 34.15
C PRO A 243 -11.96 25.08 34.68
N TRP A 244 -12.76 24.17 34.12
CA TRP A 244 -14.13 23.92 34.60
C TRP A 244 -14.16 23.51 36.08
N SER A 245 -13.12 22.82 36.57
CA SER A 245 -12.90 22.46 37.99
C SER A 245 -12.65 23.62 38.94
N GLU A 246 -12.49 24.87 38.48
CA GLU A 246 -12.37 26.05 39.36
C GLU A 246 -13.68 26.84 39.50
N ILE A 247 -14.72 26.50 38.74
CA ILE A 247 -15.95 27.29 38.64
C ILE A 247 -17.07 26.64 39.46
N ARG A 248 -17.85 27.45 40.20
CA ARG A 248 -18.98 26.97 41.02
C ARG A 248 -20.34 27.32 40.44
N ASN A 249 -20.47 28.54 39.91
CA ASN A 249 -21.75 29.07 39.45
C ASN A 249 -21.54 30.12 38.35
N ILE A 250 -22.42 30.13 37.34
CA ILE A 250 -22.29 30.97 36.14
C ILE A 250 -23.60 31.70 35.90
N SER A 251 -23.55 33.02 35.81
CA SER A 251 -24.73 33.88 35.72
C SER A 251 -24.47 35.16 34.92
N PHE A 252 -25.51 35.90 34.57
CA PHE A 252 -25.39 37.24 33.97
C PHE A 252 -26.60 38.12 34.31
N ASN A 253 -26.40 39.44 34.26
CA ASN A 253 -27.45 40.44 34.35
C ASN A 253 -27.22 41.53 33.30
N ASP A 254 -28.21 41.75 32.42
CA ASP A 254 -28.07 42.49 31.15
C ASP A 254 -26.74 42.16 30.41
N LYS A 255 -25.81 43.12 30.33
CA LYS A 255 -24.49 43.00 29.69
C LYS A 255 -23.41 42.43 30.61
N LYS A 256 -23.57 42.50 31.93
CA LYS A 256 -22.59 42.02 32.92
C LYS A 256 -22.69 40.51 33.09
N PHE A 257 -21.63 39.78 32.77
CA PHE A 257 -21.48 38.36 33.06
C PHE A 257 -20.75 38.18 34.40
N ILE A 258 -21.12 37.16 35.17
CA ILE A 258 -20.60 36.91 36.53
C ILE A 258 -20.37 35.41 36.70
N ILE A 259 -19.10 35.04 36.85
CA ILE A 259 -18.63 33.68 37.12
C ILE A 259 -18.11 33.66 38.57
N LYS A 260 -18.64 32.75 39.38
CA LYS A 260 -18.23 32.60 40.78
C LYS A 260 -17.27 31.41 40.88
N PRO A 261 -16.02 31.60 41.34
CA PRO A 261 -15.08 30.50 41.54
C PRO A 261 -15.50 29.62 42.72
N ILE A 262 -14.98 28.38 42.80
CA ILE A 262 -15.19 27.46 43.93
C ILE A 262 -14.60 28.03 45.21
N ASP A 263 -13.37 28.56 45.16
CA ASP A 263 -12.78 29.24 46.29
C ASP A 263 -13.64 30.45 46.69
N LYS A 264 -14.12 30.43 47.93
CA LYS A 264 -14.97 31.48 48.52
C LYS A 264 -14.15 32.72 48.94
N LYS A 265 -12.81 32.66 48.91
CA LYS A 265 -11.90 33.79 49.17
C LYS A 265 -11.56 34.57 47.89
N SER A 266 -11.61 33.92 46.73
CA SER A 266 -11.41 34.56 45.43
C SER A 266 -12.62 35.42 45.03
N PRO A 267 -12.39 36.57 44.36
CA PRO A 267 -13.47 37.44 43.89
C PRO A 267 -14.31 36.79 42.79
N ASP A 268 -15.52 37.31 42.54
CA ASP A 268 -16.29 36.95 41.34
C ASP A 268 -15.54 37.43 40.08
N PHE A 269 -15.32 36.53 39.12
CA PHE A 269 -14.80 36.87 37.79
C PHE A 269 -15.92 37.53 36.97
N VAL A 270 -15.67 38.75 36.46
CA VAL A 270 -16.71 39.63 35.92
C VAL A 270 -16.23 40.28 34.63
N PHE A 271 -17.01 40.11 33.56
CA PHE A 271 -16.78 40.79 32.28
C PHE A 271 -18.09 41.33 31.69
N TYR A 272 -17.98 42.12 30.63
CA TYR A 272 -19.11 42.78 29.97
C TYR A 272 -19.14 42.41 28.48
N THR A 273 -20.30 42.03 27.94
CA THR A 273 -20.50 41.86 26.49
C THR A 273 -21.27 43.05 25.90
N PRO A 274 -21.14 43.34 24.59
CA PRO A 274 -21.86 44.45 23.99
C PRO A 274 -23.39 44.24 23.90
N ARG A 275 -23.89 43.00 24.00
CA ARG A 275 -25.31 42.65 23.78
C ARG A 275 -25.76 41.45 24.65
N LEU A 276 -26.88 41.59 25.36
CA LEU A 276 -27.55 40.53 26.15
C LEU A 276 -27.72 39.16 25.44
N ARG A 277 -27.89 39.14 24.10
CA ARG A 277 -27.95 37.88 23.32
C ARG A 277 -26.66 37.06 23.42
N ILE A 278 -25.52 37.73 23.52
CA ILE A 278 -24.19 37.10 23.63
C ILE A 278 -24.08 36.40 24.98
N ASN A 279 -24.43 37.08 26.08
CA ASN A 279 -24.49 36.46 27.42
C ASN A 279 -25.39 35.20 27.46
N LYS A 280 -26.53 35.21 26.76
CA LYS A 280 -27.39 34.03 26.60
C LYS A 280 -26.69 32.88 25.85
N ARG A 281 -25.91 33.16 24.81
CA ARG A 281 -25.11 32.15 24.08
C ARG A 281 -23.96 31.62 24.94
N ILE A 282 -23.20 32.50 25.60
CA ILE A 282 -22.09 32.13 26.49
C ILE A 282 -22.60 31.19 27.58
N LEU A 283 -23.65 31.57 28.31
CA LEU A 283 -24.20 30.72 29.38
C LEU A 283 -24.61 29.32 28.87
N GLN A 284 -25.29 29.23 27.73
CA GLN A 284 -25.69 27.96 27.10
C GLN A 284 -24.53 27.11 26.55
N LEU A 285 -23.33 27.67 26.44
CA LEU A 285 -22.11 26.95 26.09
C LEU A 285 -21.32 26.57 27.33
N CYS A 286 -21.22 27.45 28.33
CA CYS A 286 -20.56 27.14 29.60
C CYS A 286 -21.26 26.01 30.35
N MET A 287 -22.59 26.07 30.49
CA MET A 287 -23.38 24.99 31.11
C MET A 287 -23.19 23.65 30.38
N GLY A 288 -23.08 23.68 29.04
CA GLY A 288 -22.98 22.48 28.22
C GLY A 288 -21.60 21.83 28.23
N ASN A 289 -20.53 22.61 28.04
CA ASN A 289 -19.17 22.07 28.18
C ASN A 289 -18.92 21.58 29.62
N HIS A 290 -19.45 22.26 30.63
CA HIS A 290 -19.33 21.82 32.02
C HIS A 290 -20.05 20.49 32.33
N GLU A 291 -21.27 20.25 31.82
CA GLU A 291 -21.94 18.95 31.96
C GLU A 291 -21.05 17.83 31.44
N LEU A 292 -20.49 18.00 30.23
CA LEU A 292 -19.63 17.00 29.59
C LEU A 292 -18.32 16.82 30.35
N TYR A 293 -17.70 17.92 30.81
CA TYR A 293 -16.52 17.91 31.68
C TYR A 293 -16.74 17.10 32.97
N MET A 294 -17.90 17.24 33.61
CA MET A 294 -18.26 16.49 34.80
C MET A 294 -18.68 15.05 34.52
N ARG A 295 -19.24 14.77 33.34
CA ARG A 295 -19.55 13.40 32.88
C ARG A 295 -18.27 12.59 32.68
N ARG A 296 -17.26 13.15 32.02
CA ARG A 296 -15.93 12.53 31.80
C ARG A 296 -15.15 12.24 33.08
N ARG A 297 -15.48 12.92 34.18
CA ARG A 297 -14.86 12.75 35.51
C ARG A 297 -15.67 11.83 36.44
N LYS A 298 -16.62 11.10 35.87
CA LYS A 298 -17.35 9.97 36.47
C LYS A 298 -17.19 8.74 35.55
N PRO A 299 -17.38 7.50 36.06
CA PRO A 299 -17.44 6.33 35.20
C PRO A 299 -18.60 6.44 34.18
N ASP A 300 -18.45 5.83 33.01
CA ASP A 300 -19.57 5.60 32.10
C ASP A 300 -20.67 4.78 32.84
N THR A 301 -21.95 5.20 32.80
CA THR A 301 -23.05 4.60 33.62
C THR A 301 -23.73 3.35 33.03
N ILE A 302 -24.95 3.39 32.43
CA ILE A 302 -25.53 2.25 31.66
C ILE A 302 -26.16 2.57 30.24
N GLU A 303 -25.59 2.08 29.08
CA GLU A 303 -25.64 2.35 27.58
C GLU A 303 -24.32 2.78 26.80
N VAL A 304 -23.35 3.54 27.33
CA VAL A 304 -22.17 4.11 26.56
C VAL A 304 -21.14 3.06 26.28
N GLN A 305 -20.68 2.30 27.27
CA GLN A 305 -19.82 1.18 26.93
C GLN A 305 -20.63 0.06 26.23
N GLN A 306 -21.95 0.20 25.98
CA GLN A 306 -22.75 -0.60 25.01
C GLN A 306 -22.45 -0.11 23.63
N MET A 307 -22.51 1.20 23.44
CA MET A 307 -22.01 1.83 22.23
C MET A 307 -20.52 1.52 22.03
N LYS A 308 -19.67 1.46 23.09
CA LYS A 308 -18.26 1.06 22.99
C LYS A 308 -18.06 -0.46 22.87
N ALA A 309 -18.89 -1.32 23.46
CA ALA A 309 -18.83 -2.78 23.29
C ALA A 309 -19.29 -3.12 21.88
N GLN A 310 -20.50 -2.72 21.49
CA GLN A 310 -21.00 -2.79 20.12
C GLN A 310 -20.01 -2.18 19.11
N ALA A 311 -19.38 -1.01 19.36
CA ALA A 311 -18.39 -0.46 18.44
C ALA A 311 -17.05 -1.22 18.44
N ARG A 312 -16.60 -1.75 19.57
CA ARG A 312 -15.43 -2.66 19.64
C ARG A 312 -15.71 -3.95 18.89
N ASP A 313 -16.90 -4.52 19.04
CA ASP A 313 -17.35 -5.75 18.38
C ASP A 313 -17.57 -5.52 16.89
N GLU A 314 -18.22 -4.43 16.48
CA GLU A 314 -18.34 -4.02 15.07
C GLU A 314 -16.97 -3.77 14.46
N LYS A 315 -16.02 -3.13 15.17
CA LYS A 315 -14.64 -2.95 14.70
C LYS A 315 -13.89 -4.27 14.61
N GLN A 316 -14.00 -5.15 15.61
CA GLN A 316 -13.40 -6.49 15.59
C GLN A 316 -14.00 -7.37 14.49
N GLN A 317 -15.31 -7.33 14.25
CA GLN A 317 -15.97 -8.07 13.19
C GLN A 317 -15.56 -7.54 11.80
N LYS A 318 -15.50 -6.22 11.62
CA LYS A 318 -14.93 -5.58 10.41
C LYS A 318 -13.47 -6.00 10.22
N GLN A 319 -12.66 -6.01 11.28
CA GLN A 319 -11.25 -6.37 11.22
C GLN A 319 -11.04 -7.86 10.91
N LYS A 320 -11.68 -8.79 11.65
CA LYS A 320 -11.65 -10.23 11.37
C LYS A 320 -12.10 -10.55 9.93
N LYS A 321 -13.15 -9.86 9.44
CA LYS A 321 -13.61 -9.97 8.05
C LYS A 321 -12.59 -9.41 7.04
N ARG A 322 -11.91 -8.30 7.36
CA ARG A 322 -10.83 -7.74 6.53
C ARG A 322 -9.63 -8.68 6.47
N GLU A 323 -9.18 -9.20 7.61
CA GLU A 323 -8.06 -10.14 7.72
C GLU A 323 -8.35 -11.43 6.94
N GLN A 324 -9.59 -11.93 6.99
CA GLN A 324 -10.05 -13.05 6.15
C GLN A 324 -9.99 -12.72 4.65
N LEU A 325 -10.49 -11.55 4.22
CA LEU A 325 -10.43 -11.11 2.82
C LEU A 325 -8.99 -10.85 2.34
N GLU A 326 -8.12 -10.35 3.20
CA GLU A 326 -6.70 -10.13 2.89
C GLU A 326 -5.94 -11.45 2.79
N LYS A 327 -6.25 -12.42 3.66
CA LYS A 327 -5.74 -13.80 3.55
C LYS A 327 -6.20 -14.45 2.24
N GLU A 328 -7.50 -14.38 1.92
CA GLU A 328 -8.04 -14.90 0.65
C GLU A 328 -7.36 -14.22 -0.57
N ARG A 329 -7.14 -12.90 -0.51
CA ARG A 329 -6.41 -12.16 -1.57
C ARG A 329 -4.96 -12.62 -1.70
N LYS A 330 -4.25 -12.89 -0.60
CA LYS A 330 -2.88 -13.42 -0.59
C LYS A 330 -2.82 -14.85 -1.15
N GLU A 331 -3.76 -15.71 -0.76
CA GLU A 331 -3.89 -17.08 -1.27
C GLU A 331 -4.18 -17.10 -2.78
N ARG A 332 -5.15 -16.27 -3.25
CA ARG A 332 -5.42 -16.08 -4.68
C ARG A 332 -4.18 -15.62 -5.46
N MET A 333 -3.41 -14.65 -4.94
CA MET A 333 -2.17 -14.20 -5.58
C MET A 333 -1.04 -15.25 -5.56
N SER A 334 -1.01 -16.17 -4.58
CA SER A 334 -0.06 -17.31 -4.60
C SER A 334 -0.42 -18.29 -5.70
N ILE A 335 -1.70 -18.72 -5.73
CA ILE A 335 -2.23 -19.64 -6.75
C ILE A 335 -2.05 -19.08 -8.16
N GLU A 336 -2.23 -17.77 -8.36
CA GLU A 336 -2.01 -17.11 -9.65
C GLU A 336 -0.53 -17.13 -10.07
N ARG A 337 0.40 -16.85 -9.14
CA ARG A 337 1.86 -16.94 -9.40
C ARG A 337 2.32 -18.37 -9.67
N GLU A 338 1.83 -19.34 -8.91
CA GLU A 338 2.08 -20.77 -9.11
C GLU A 338 1.54 -21.25 -10.47
N LYS A 339 0.34 -20.79 -10.85
CA LYS A 339 -0.23 -21.04 -12.18
C LYS A 339 0.60 -20.41 -13.30
N GLU A 340 1.05 -19.16 -13.16
CA GLU A 340 1.97 -18.55 -14.14
C GLU A 340 3.28 -19.32 -14.25
N GLN A 341 3.84 -19.79 -13.14
CA GLN A 341 5.06 -20.59 -13.14
C GLN A 341 4.85 -21.93 -13.84
N MET A 342 3.79 -22.67 -13.50
CA MET A 342 3.43 -23.91 -14.21
C MET A 342 3.16 -23.66 -15.70
N GLU A 343 2.55 -22.54 -16.08
CA GLU A 343 2.37 -22.18 -17.49
C GLU A 343 3.69 -21.89 -18.21
N ARG A 344 4.69 -21.31 -17.52
CA ARG A 344 6.04 -21.11 -18.06
C ARG A 344 6.78 -22.45 -18.20
N GLU A 345 6.78 -23.28 -17.17
CA GLU A 345 7.41 -24.61 -17.16
C GLU A 345 6.78 -25.56 -18.21
N ASN A 346 5.46 -25.49 -18.41
CA ASN A 346 4.74 -26.25 -19.43
C ASN A 346 5.12 -25.77 -20.86
N LYS A 347 5.28 -24.46 -21.09
CA LYS A 347 5.78 -23.93 -22.38
C LYS A 347 7.20 -24.43 -22.67
N ASP A 348 8.09 -24.44 -21.67
CA ASP A 348 9.46 -24.97 -21.79
C ASP A 348 9.49 -26.49 -22.04
N LEU A 349 8.63 -27.26 -21.36
CA LEU A 349 8.48 -28.70 -21.59
C LEU A 349 7.93 -28.99 -22.98
N MET A 350 6.96 -28.22 -23.45
CA MET A 350 6.40 -28.34 -24.80
C MET A 350 7.45 -28.04 -25.88
N LEU A 351 8.31 -27.04 -25.66
CA LEU A 351 9.43 -26.72 -26.55
C LEU A 351 10.48 -27.86 -26.58
N LYS A 352 10.83 -28.43 -25.42
CA LYS A 352 11.73 -29.60 -25.32
C LYS A 352 11.14 -30.83 -26.01
N LEU A 353 9.84 -31.09 -25.85
CA LEU A 353 9.14 -32.18 -26.55
C LEU A 353 9.11 -31.98 -28.07
N TYR A 354 8.97 -30.73 -28.55
CA TYR A 354 9.10 -30.41 -29.97
C TYR A 354 10.51 -30.71 -30.48
N GLN A 355 11.55 -30.24 -29.78
CA GLN A 355 12.95 -30.49 -30.12
C GLN A 355 13.28 -31.99 -30.14
N PHE A 356 12.86 -32.76 -29.12
CA PHE A 356 13.04 -34.22 -29.12
C PHE A 356 12.30 -34.89 -30.27
N LYS A 357 11.08 -34.47 -30.60
CA LYS A 357 10.31 -35.02 -31.73
C LYS A 357 10.99 -34.73 -33.07
N GLU A 358 11.58 -33.55 -33.23
CA GLU A 358 12.34 -33.18 -34.43
C GLU A 358 13.67 -33.96 -34.52
N GLN A 359 14.41 -34.09 -33.42
CA GLN A 359 15.60 -34.95 -33.34
C GLN A 359 15.28 -36.41 -33.66
N MET A 360 14.21 -36.98 -33.09
CA MET A 360 13.77 -38.35 -33.36
C MET A 360 13.38 -38.55 -34.83
N LYS A 361 12.68 -37.58 -35.44
CA LYS A 361 12.35 -37.64 -36.87
C LYS A 361 13.60 -37.52 -37.76
N LYS A 362 14.61 -36.77 -37.32
CA LYS A 362 15.90 -36.65 -38.01
C LYS A 362 16.72 -37.94 -37.91
N SER A 363 16.81 -38.55 -36.73
CA SER A 363 17.52 -39.83 -36.53
C SER A 363 16.79 -41.01 -37.17
N GLU A 364 15.45 -41.04 -37.15
CA GLU A 364 14.63 -41.99 -37.90
C GLU A 364 14.93 -41.92 -39.41
N LYS A 365 14.99 -40.71 -39.98
CA LYS A 365 15.39 -40.52 -41.38
C LYS A 365 16.83 -40.96 -41.61
N GLU A 366 17.79 -40.54 -40.78
CA GLU A 366 19.20 -40.90 -40.94
C GLU A 366 19.43 -42.41 -40.85
N MET A 367 18.70 -43.11 -39.97
CA MET A 367 18.65 -44.57 -39.90
C MET A 367 18.05 -45.20 -41.16
N LYS A 368 16.94 -44.66 -41.68
CA LYS A 368 16.32 -45.14 -42.93
C LYS A 368 17.26 -44.97 -44.13
N ASP A 369 17.87 -43.79 -44.26
CA ASP A 369 18.87 -43.49 -45.27
C ASP A 369 20.12 -44.40 -45.13
N GLN A 370 20.49 -44.81 -43.90
CA GLN A 370 21.58 -45.79 -43.66
C GLN A 370 21.18 -47.20 -44.07
N VAL A 371 19.97 -47.66 -43.74
CA VAL A 371 19.45 -48.99 -44.15
C VAL A 371 19.36 -49.08 -45.68
N GLU A 372 18.85 -48.05 -46.35
CA GLU A 372 18.78 -48.01 -47.81
C GLU A 372 20.17 -48.09 -48.46
N ARG A 373 21.15 -47.34 -47.94
CA ARG A 373 22.56 -47.45 -48.36
C ARG A 373 23.15 -48.84 -48.12
N ALA A 374 22.85 -49.47 -46.97
CA ALA A 374 23.32 -50.80 -46.67
C ALA A 374 22.75 -51.84 -47.66
N THR A 375 21.46 -51.78 -47.97
CA THR A 375 20.84 -52.67 -48.97
C THR A 375 21.40 -52.46 -50.39
N MET A 376 21.68 -51.22 -50.79
CA MET A 376 22.34 -50.93 -52.07
C MET A 376 23.74 -51.55 -52.15
N LEU A 377 24.55 -51.38 -51.10
CA LEU A 377 25.89 -51.96 -51.03
C LEU A 377 25.86 -53.50 -50.99
N GLU A 378 24.85 -54.10 -50.36
CA GLU A 378 24.68 -55.55 -50.34
C GLU A 378 24.28 -56.10 -51.72
N GLU A 379 23.44 -55.37 -52.48
CA GLU A 379 23.16 -55.69 -53.89
C GLU A 379 24.40 -55.53 -54.79
N GLU A 380 25.15 -54.44 -54.67
CA GLU A 380 26.38 -54.22 -55.45
C GLU A 380 27.44 -55.30 -55.15
N TRP A 381 27.63 -55.65 -53.88
CA TRP A 381 28.52 -56.74 -53.47
C TRP A 381 28.07 -58.08 -54.04
N ARG A 382 26.77 -58.36 -54.06
CA ARG A 382 26.21 -59.59 -54.65
C ARG A 382 26.48 -59.65 -56.15
N ARG A 383 26.21 -58.57 -56.90
CA ARG A 383 26.51 -58.47 -58.34
C ARG A 383 28.00 -58.66 -58.62
N ALA A 384 28.87 -57.98 -57.87
CA ALA A 384 30.32 -58.10 -58.03
C ALA A 384 30.84 -59.51 -57.72
N LYS A 385 30.24 -60.21 -56.74
CA LYS A 385 30.53 -61.61 -56.43
C LYS A 385 30.10 -62.56 -57.55
N ASP A 386 28.92 -62.34 -58.13
CA ASP A 386 28.40 -63.16 -59.23
C ASP A 386 29.20 -62.94 -60.53
N ASP A 387 29.61 -61.70 -60.81
CA ASP A 387 30.55 -61.36 -61.90
C ASP A 387 31.93 -62.01 -61.70
N ALA A 388 32.48 -61.97 -60.48
CA ALA A 388 33.75 -62.62 -60.16
C ALA A 388 33.68 -64.15 -60.31
N ALA A 389 32.55 -64.77 -59.94
CA ALA A 389 32.32 -66.20 -60.13
C ALA A 389 32.24 -66.57 -61.62
N ARG A 390 31.63 -65.73 -62.46
CA ARG A 390 31.62 -65.92 -63.92
C ARG A 390 33.05 -65.83 -64.49
N LEU A 391 33.81 -64.81 -64.11
CA LEU A 391 35.19 -64.61 -64.60
C LEU A 391 36.14 -65.74 -64.20
N GLU A 392 36.01 -66.32 -63.00
CA GLU A 392 36.81 -67.49 -62.61
C GLU A 392 36.40 -68.76 -63.38
N SER A 393 35.11 -68.94 -63.71
CA SER A 393 34.64 -70.03 -64.58
C SER A 393 35.18 -69.92 -66.01
N GLU A 394 35.18 -68.70 -66.57
CA GLU A 394 35.81 -68.40 -67.86
C GLU A 394 37.32 -68.67 -67.82
N ARG A 395 38.00 -68.28 -66.74
CA ARG A 395 39.43 -68.53 -66.52
C ARG A 395 39.77 -70.03 -66.45
N GLN A 396 38.96 -70.82 -65.76
CA GLN A 396 39.13 -72.27 -65.66
C GLN A 396 38.92 -72.95 -67.02
N SER A 397 37.90 -72.53 -67.78
CA SER A 397 37.67 -73.02 -69.15
C SER A 397 38.85 -72.72 -70.08
N ALA A 398 39.44 -71.51 -69.97
CA ALA A 398 40.61 -71.12 -70.75
C ALA A 398 41.89 -71.88 -70.36
N LEU A 399 42.03 -72.29 -69.09
CA LEU A 399 43.14 -73.12 -68.63
C LEU A 399 43.06 -74.54 -69.18
N LEU A 400 41.88 -75.16 -69.17
CA LEU A 400 41.66 -76.50 -69.74
C LEU A 400 41.98 -76.54 -71.24
N ALA A 401 41.48 -75.56 -72.02
CA ALA A 401 41.77 -75.47 -73.46
C ALA A 401 43.28 -75.28 -73.76
N LYS A 402 44.02 -74.61 -72.87
CA LYS A 402 45.48 -74.48 -72.98
C LYS A 402 46.19 -75.82 -72.72
N GLU A 403 45.68 -76.63 -71.80
CA GLU A 403 46.26 -77.93 -71.43
C GLU A 403 46.03 -78.99 -72.52
N GLU A 404 44.85 -79.02 -73.15
CA GLU A 404 44.58 -79.85 -74.34
C GLU A 404 45.53 -79.54 -75.51
N LEU A 405 45.78 -78.25 -75.77
CA LEU A 405 46.73 -77.80 -76.80
C LEU A 405 48.18 -78.23 -76.48
N ALA A 406 48.56 -78.32 -75.21
CA ALA A 406 49.89 -78.78 -74.80
C ALA A 406 50.08 -80.29 -75.06
N CYS A 407 49.08 -81.12 -74.72
CA CYS A 407 49.08 -82.56 -75.02
C CYS A 407 49.18 -82.85 -76.53
N LEU A 408 48.52 -82.05 -77.35
CA LEU A 408 48.60 -82.13 -78.83
C LEU A 408 50.01 -81.82 -79.36
N ALA A 409 50.73 -80.88 -78.75
CA ALA A 409 52.11 -80.58 -79.10
C ALA A 409 53.07 -81.72 -78.70
N GLU A 410 52.92 -82.29 -77.50
CA GLU A 410 53.75 -83.40 -77.02
C GLU A 410 53.58 -84.67 -77.87
N SER A 411 52.37 -84.91 -78.38
CA SER A 411 52.07 -85.98 -79.33
C SER A 411 52.87 -85.85 -80.64
N GLN A 412 52.93 -84.65 -81.23
CA GLN A 412 53.74 -84.41 -82.44
C GLN A 412 55.25 -84.52 -82.20
N GLN A 413 55.72 -84.21 -80.99
CA GLN A 413 57.14 -84.32 -80.62
C GLN A 413 57.62 -85.78 -80.74
N LYS A 414 56.91 -86.72 -80.09
CA LYS A 414 57.27 -88.15 -80.02
C LYS A 414 57.29 -88.83 -81.41
N SER A 415 56.42 -88.38 -82.32
CA SER A 415 56.41 -88.86 -83.71
C SER A 415 57.66 -88.47 -84.52
N LYS A 416 58.38 -87.40 -84.13
CA LYS A 416 59.63 -86.98 -84.80
C LYS A 416 60.85 -87.74 -84.27
N GLU A 417 60.84 -88.12 -83.01
CA GLU A 417 61.95 -88.82 -82.34
C GLU A 417 62.13 -90.25 -82.89
N GLN A 418 61.05 -90.96 -83.21
CA GLN A 418 61.13 -92.29 -83.83
C GLN A 418 61.81 -92.26 -85.20
N LEU A 419 61.53 -91.25 -86.03
CA LEU A 419 62.09 -91.12 -87.37
C LEU A 419 63.61 -90.81 -87.35
N ALA A 420 64.11 -90.21 -86.27
CA ALA A 420 65.53 -89.96 -86.07
C ALA A 420 66.32 -91.24 -85.68
N ALA A 421 65.65 -92.21 -85.04
CA ALA A 421 66.30 -93.46 -84.61
C ALA A 421 66.67 -94.38 -85.78
N GLU A 422 65.80 -94.50 -86.80
CA GLU A 422 66.10 -95.32 -87.99
C GLU A 422 67.27 -94.74 -88.81
N LEU A 423 67.35 -93.40 -88.92
CA LEU A 423 68.47 -92.71 -89.59
C LEU A 423 69.81 -92.95 -88.88
N ALA A 424 69.82 -93.13 -87.56
CA ALA A 424 71.04 -93.40 -86.80
C ALA A 424 71.66 -94.77 -87.12
N ASP A 425 70.87 -95.84 -87.32
CA ASP A 425 71.41 -97.19 -87.61
C ASP A 425 72.12 -97.24 -88.97
N TYR A 426 71.52 -96.65 -90.01
CA TYR A 426 72.17 -96.48 -91.31
C TYR A 426 73.44 -95.63 -91.22
N THR A 427 73.44 -94.58 -90.38
CA THR A 427 74.59 -93.68 -90.21
C THR A 427 75.75 -94.38 -89.49
N ALA A 428 75.49 -95.19 -88.47
CA ALA A 428 76.53 -96.00 -87.79
C ALA A 428 77.23 -96.98 -88.75
N ARG A 429 76.49 -97.51 -89.72
CA ARG A 429 77.00 -98.40 -90.77
C ARG A 429 77.92 -97.71 -91.77
N ILE A 430 77.75 -96.40 -91.97
CA ILE A 430 78.63 -95.55 -92.79
C ILE A 430 79.86 -95.13 -91.97
N ALA A 431 79.66 -94.71 -90.71
CA ALA A 431 80.74 -94.29 -89.81
C ALA A 431 81.82 -95.38 -89.62
N ALA A 432 81.44 -96.66 -89.58
CA ALA A 432 82.38 -97.78 -89.52
C ALA A 432 83.31 -97.90 -90.77
N LEU A 433 82.91 -97.36 -91.92
CA LEU A 433 83.75 -97.25 -93.12
C LEU A 433 84.59 -95.96 -93.09
N GLU A 434 84.08 -94.88 -92.49
CA GLU A 434 84.78 -93.60 -92.39
C GLU A 434 85.83 -93.55 -91.28
N ASP A 435 85.70 -94.30 -90.18
CA ASP A 435 86.73 -94.33 -89.13
C ASP A 435 88.03 -95.04 -89.59
N ALA A 436 87.93 -95.89 -90.61
CA ALA A 436 89.08 -96.42 -91.35
C ALA A 436 89.81 -95.34 -92.18
N LYS A 437 89.14 -94.23 -92.50
CA LYS A 437 89.70 -93.03 -93.14
C LYS A 437 90.12 -91.98 -92.10
N LYS A 438 89.32 -91.71 -91.07
CA LYS A 438 89.51 -90.60 -90.12
C LYS A 438 90.77 -90.73 -89.25
N ARG A 439 91.27 -91.95 -89.06
CA ARG A 439 92.63 -92.22 -88.52
C ARG A 439 93.79 -91.66 -89.39
N LYS A 440 93.48 -90.92 -90.47
CA LYS A 440 94.43 -90.11 -91.26
C LYS A 440 94.17 -88.60 -91.23
N GLU A 441 93.24 -88.12 -90.39
CA GLU A 441 92.80 -86.71 -90.41
C GLU A 441 92.85 -85.99 -89.05
N GLU A 442 93.04 -86.69 -87.92
CA GLU A 442 93.06 -86.07 -86.57
C GLU A 442 94.44 -85.52 -86.12
N ASP A 443 95.36 -85.29 -87.05
CA ASP A 443 96.63 -84.57 -86.84
C ASP A 443 96.38 -83.03 -86.62
N ALA A 444 95.67 -82.64 -85.53
CA ALA A 444 94.80 -81.44 -85.45
C ALA A 444 95.05 -80.34 -84.33
N MET A 445 94.00 -79.86 -83.60
CA MET A 445 93.90 -78.45 -83.06
C MET A 445 93.41 -78.27 -81.59
N LEU A 446 93.64 -77.09 -80.96
CA LEU A 446 93.75 -76.84 -79.48
C LEU A 446 93.29 -75.38 -78.99
N TRP A 447 92.39 -75.14 -77.96
CA TRP A 447 91.71 -73.79 -77.58
C TRP A 447 91.42 -73.29 -76.07
N GLN A 448 90.28 -72.56 -75.68
CA GLN A 448 90.22 -71.32 -74.75
C GLN A 448 89.33 -71.12 -73.39
N ASN A 449 88.51 -70.03 -73.16
CA ASN A 449 88.22 -69.22 -71.86
C ASN A 449 86.74 -68.63 -71.55
N ARG A 450 86.36 -67.71 -70.57
CA ARG A 450 86.10 -67.67 -69.04
C ARG A 450 85.29 -66.38 -68.44
N ALA A 451 84.80 -66.31 -67.14
CA ALA A 451 84.22 -65.17 -66.23
C ALA A 451 82.64 -65.00 -65.96
N LYS A 452 81.90 -64.24 -65.04
CA LYS A 452 81.98 -63.21 -63.87
C LYS A 452 80.62 -63.03 -62.98
N GLU A 453 80.49 -62.20 -61.88
CA GLU A 453 79.36 -62.05 -60.81
C GLU A 453 78.95 -60.64 -60.10
N ALA A 454 77.92 -60.50 -59.15
CA ALA A 454 77.36 -59.26 -58.40
C ALA A 454 76.39 -59.42 -57.09
N GLN A 455 75.87 -58.37 -56.31
CA GLN A 455 75.01 -58.40 -55.00
C GLN A 455 74.29 -57.07 -54.36
N GLU A 456 73.23 -57.13 -53.43
CA GLU A 456 72.32 -56.07 -52.72
C GLU A 456 71.95 -56.28 -51.15
N ASP A 457 71.04 -55.71 -50.22
CA ASP A 457 69.98 -54.60 -49.89
C ASP A 457 69.58 -54.45 -48.30
N LEU A 458 68.79 -53.42 -47.73
CA LEU A 458 68.19 -53.34 -46.29
C LEU A 458 67.18 -52.15 -45.80
N GLN A 459 66.23 -52.29 -44.77
CA GLN A 459 65.29 -51.23 -44.11
C GLN A 459 64.27 -51.62 -42.89
N LYS A 460 63.62 -50.75 -41.99
CA LYS A 460 62.36 -50.93 -41.03
C LYS A 460 61.90 -49.83 -39.91
N THR A 461 60.75 -49.92 -39.10
CA THR A 461 60.02 -48.87 -38.17
C THR A 461 59.09 -49.31 -36.90
N ARG A 462 58.33 -48.43 -36.08
CA ARG A 462 57.48 -48.70 -34.77
C ARG A 462 56.31 -47.68 -34.23
N ASP A 463 55.63 -47.83 -33.02
CA ASP A 463 54.25 -47.31 -32.46
C ASP A 463 53.94 -47.06 -30.86
N GLU A 464 52.77 -46.49 -30.30
CA GLU A 464 52.11 -46.61 -28.86
C GLU A 464 50.72 -45.83 -28.39
N LEU A 465 50.15 -45.89 -27.09
CA LEU A 465 48.79 -45.37 -26.48
C LEU A 465 48.72 -44.98 -24.88
N HIS A 466 47.70 -44.66 -23.95
CA HIS A 466 46.18 -44.54 -23.60
C HIS A 466 45.83 -43.60 -22.28
N MET A 467 44.79 -43.41 -21.32
CA MET A 467 43.43 -43.80 -20.60
C MET A 467 42.87 -42.64 -19.56
N VAL A 468 41.88 -42.52 -18.56
CA VAL A 468 40.46 -42.92 -17.95
C VAL A 468 40.15 -42.21 -16.47
N MET A 469 39.08 -41.95 -15.57
CA MET A 469 37.55 -42.01 -15.16
C MET A 469 37.07 -40.87 -14.05
N VAL A 470 36.03 -40.69 -13.10
CA VAL A 470 34.77 -41.24 -12.33
C VAL A 470 33.85 -40.17 -11.46
N ALA A 471 32.77 -40.45 -10.58
CA ALA A 471 31.72 -39.49 -9.91
C ALA A 471 30.88 -39.81 -8.51
N PRO A 472 29.96 -38.92 -7.87
CA PRO A 472 29.35 -38.94 -6.42
C PRO A 472 27.77 -38.61 -6.02
N PRO A 473 27.25 -38.51 -4.69
CA PRO A 473 25.78 -38.52 -4.16
C PRO A 473 25.14 -37.58 -2.95
N PRO A 474 23.81 -37.65 -2.46
CA PRO A 474 22.97 -36.83 -1.41
C PRO A 474 22.36 -37.57 -0.10
N PRO A 475 21.28 -37.26 0.81
CA PRO A 475 20.08 -36.30 1.13
C PRO A 475 19.90 -35.76 2.68
N PRO A 476 18.80 -35.63 3.59
CA PRO A 476 17.25 -35.73 3.74
C PRO A 476 16.33 -34.66 4.65
N PRO A 477 15.44 -34.85 5.77
CA PRO A 477 14.04 -34.18 6.02
C PRO A 477 13.50 -33.63 7.50
N PRO A 478 12.20 -33.64 8.10
CA PRO A 478 11.42 -32.48 8.76
C PRO A 478 10.50 -32.60 10.17
N PRO A 479 9.20 -32.11 10.50
CA PRO A 479 8.69 -31.43 11.81
C PRO A 479 7.21 -31.64 12.52
N MET A 480 6.73 -30.95 13.65
CA MET A 480 5.27 -30.84 14.20
C MET A 480 4.80 -29.77 15.31
N TYR A 481 3.53 -29.22 15.24
CA TYR A 481 2.63 -28.54 16.28
C TYR A 481 2.89 -27.06 16.78
N ASP A 482 2.04 -26.22 17.47
CA ASP A 482 0.56 -25.87 17.65
C ASP A 482 0.41 -24.63 18.67
N HIS A 483 -0.65 -23.99 19.29
CA HIS A 483 -2.15 -24.02 19.45
C HIS A 483 -2.78 -22.75 20.20
N MET A 484 -4.02 -22.24 19.88
CA MET A 484 -5.10 -21.46 20.66
C MET A 484 -4.84 -20.13 21.50
N ASP A 485 -5.76 -19.40 22.23
CA ASP A 485 -7.14 -18.73 22.12
C ASP A 485 -7.53 -18.03 23.50
N ASP A 486 -8.57 -17.20 23.86
CA ASP A 486 -9.56 -16.18 23.31
C ASP A 486 -10.42 -15.43 24.44
N ASN A 487 -11.16 -14.32 24.16
CA ASN A 487 -12.25 -13.54 24.92
C ASN A 487 -11.98 -12.79 26.28
N SER A 488 -12.67 -11.71 26.74
CA SER A 488 -13.76 -10.75 26.30
C SER A 488 -13.53 -9.30 26.90
N ASP A 489 -14.41 -8.31 27.28
CA ASP A 489 -15.88 -8.05 27.49
C ASP A 489 -16.21 -6.49 27.62
N SER A 490 -17.41 -5.99 27.22
CA SER A 490 -18.41 -5.08 27.93
C SER A 490 -18.07 -3.68 28.62
N GLU A 491 -18.96 -2.82 29.24
CA GLU A 491 -20.40 -2.39 28.98
C GLU A 491 -20.95 -1.03 29.69
N GLU A 492 -21.74 -0.13 29.00
CA GLU A 492 -22.77 0.94 29.46
C GLU A 492 -22.34 2.40 30.18
N ASN A 493 -22.78 3.77 30.34
CA ASN A 493 -23.45 5.16 29.84
C ASN A 493 -23.12 6.66 30.36
N ASN A 494 -23.96 7.34 31.18
CA ASN A 494 -24.52 8.76 31.04
C ASN A 494 -24.29 9.81 32.20
N SER A 495 -24.87 11.03 32.43
CA SER A 495 -25.80 12.06 31.81
C SER A 495 -25.83 13.37 32.68
N THR A 496 -26.20 14.58 32.18
CA THR A 496 -27.30 15.49 32.68
C THR A 496 -27.03 17.01 32.78
N HIS A 497 -27.90 17.80 32.14
CA HIS A 497 -28.16 19.24 32.42
C HIS A 497 -29.11 19.38 33.63
N SER A 498 -28.95 20.31 34.57
CA SER A 498 -28.38 21.67 34.48
C SER A 498 -27.72 22.07 35.82
N ALA A 499 -26.69 22.92 35.78
CA ALA A 499 -25.68 22.97 36.84
C ALA A 499 -25.63 24.25 37.70
N ASP A 500 -25.87 24.11 39.01
CA ASP A 500 -24.79 24.42 39.96
C ASP A 500 -23.67 23.42 39.65
N LEU A 501 -22.42 23.88 39.60
CA LEU A 501 -21.34 23.03 39.13
C LEU A 501 -21.10 21.98 40.23
N HIS A 502 -21.38 20.71 39.95
CA HIS A 502 -21.56 19.67 40.97
C HIS A 502 -20.20 19.10 41.39
N ILE A 503 -19.62 19.69 42.44
CA ILE A 503 -18.22 19.50 42.83
C ILE A 503 -17.99 18.24 43.69
N ASP A 504 -19.05 17.69 44.28
CA ASP A 504 -18.98 16.49 45.10
C ASP A 504 -18.57 15.25 44.29
N GLY A 505 -17.60 14.48 44.81
CA GLY A 505 -17.11 13.25 44.19
C GLY A 505 -16.05 13.43 43.11
N ILE A 506 -15.52 14.64 42.90
CA ILE A 506 -14.33 14.83 42.05
C ILE A 506 -13.13 14.11 42.66
N ASN A 507 -12.59 13.14 41.92
CA ASN A 507 -11.23 12.69 42.10
C ASN A 507 -10.33 13.68 41.34
N ASP A 508 -9.50 14.49 42.02
CA ASP A 508 -8.79 15.67 41.46
C ASP A 508 -7.58 15.30 40.57
N HIS A 509 -7.79 14.32 39.69
CA HIS A 509 -6.89 13.97 38.60
C HIS A 509 -7.22 14.85 37.40
N ARG A 510 -6.56 16.01 37.37
CA ARG A 510 -6.61 16.99 36.28
C ARG A 510 -5.88 16.48 35.04
N ARG A 511 -6.35 15.38 34.44
CA ARG A 511 -5.72 14.73 33.29
C ARG A 511 -5.53 15.67 32.09
N GLU A 512 -6.30 16.76 32.02
CA GLU A 512 -6.10 17.84 31.06
C GLU A 512 -4.75 18.58 31.23
N GLU A 513 -4.17 18.60 32.43
CA GLU A 513 -2.85 19.15 32.74
C GLU A 513 -1.72 18.17 32.34
N ASP A 514 -1.98 16.86 32.23
CA ASP A 514 -1.03 15.86 31.74
C ASP A 514 -1.05 15.68 30.21
N ARG A 515 -1.98 16.32 29.47
CA ARG A 515 -2.12 16.09 28.03
C ARG A 515 -0.89 16.51 27.22
N LEU A 516 -0.55 15.65 26.27
CA LEU A 516 0.43 15.86 25.21
C LEU A 516 -0.30 15.88 23.86
N THR A 517 0.26 16.60 22.90
CA THR A 517 -0.20 16.60 21.51
C THR A 517 0.01 15.23 20.85
N GLU A 518 -0.74 14.92 19.78
CA GLU A 518 -0.49 13.74 18.95
C GLU A 518 0.95 13.77 18.40
N ALA A 519 1.45 14.95 18.03
CA ALA A 519 2.85 15.16 17.60
C ALA A 519 3.91 14.95 18.71
N GLU A 520 3.52 14.78 19.98
CA GLU A 520 4.40 14.37 21.09
C GLU A 520 4.20 12.89 21.46
N LYS A 521 2.98 12.36 21.33
CA LYS A 521 2.64 10.95 21.59
C LYS A 521 3.13 10.01 20.49
N ASN A 522 3.15 10.47 19.24
CA ASN A 522 3.22 9.64 18.05
C ASN A 522 4.41 10.05 17.17
N GLU A 523 5.52 9.30 17.30
CA GLU A 523 6.76 9.56 16.56
C GLU A 523 6.56 9.57 15.03
N ARG A 524 5.57 8.81 14.50
CA ARG A 524 5.23 8.83 13.08
C ARG A 524 4.70 10.21 12.70
N VAL A 525 3.65 10.69 13.37
CA VAL A 525 3.04 12.01 13.09
C VAL A 525 4.06 13.13 13.27
N GLN A 526 4.89 13.07 14.32
CA GLN A 526 5.97 14.03 14.55
C GLN A 526 6.96 14.08 13.36
N LYS A 527 7.38 12.90 12.86
CA LYS A 527 8.28 12.79 11.71
C LYS A 527 7.62 13.29 10.42
N GLN A 528 6.35 12.94 10.18
CA GLN A 528 5.60 13.38 9.00
C GLN A 528 5.46 14.90 8.93
N LEU A 529 5.04 15.54 10.04
CA LEU A 529 4.97 17.00 10.15
C LEU A 529 6.34 17.65 9.92
N LYS A 530 7.41 17.11 10.53
CA LYS A 530 8.79 17.62 10.36
C LYS A 530 9.28 17.53 8.91
N THR A 531 8.99 16.43 8.20
CA THR A 531 9.30 16.30 6.77
C THR A 531 8.53 17.34 5.96
N LEU A 532 7.22 17.48 6.19
CA LEU A 532 6.38 18.46 5.52
C LEU A 532 6.85 19.91 5.75
N THR A 533 7.27 20.28 6.96
CA THR A 533 7.88 21.59 7.22
C THR A 533 9.10 21.84 6.33
N GLN A 534 9.94 20.82 6.11
CA GLN A 534 11.15 20.93 5.27
C GLN A 534 10.84 20.95 3.76
N GLU A 535 9.83 20.21 3.31
CA GLU A 535 9.36 20.19 1.92
C GLU A 535 8.70 21.53 1.51
N LEU A 536 7.92 22.12 2.42
CA LEU A 536 7.16 23.36 2.16
C LEU A 536 8.03 24.61 2.29
N ALA A 537 9.02 24.62 3.20
CA ALA A 537 9.93 25.76 3.39
C ALA A 537 10.64 26.20 2.09
N GLN A 538 10.95 25.26 1.19
CA GLN A 538 11.60 25.57 -0.10
C GLN A 538 10.71 26.40 -1.06
N ALA A 539 9.38 26.37 -0.87
CA ALA A 539 8.41 27.04 -1.72
C ALA A 539 7.67 28.19 -1.02
N ARG A 540 7.88 28.42 0.28
CA ARG A 540 7.19 29.46 1.07
C ARG A 540 7.49 30.86 0.55
N ASP A 541 6.52 31.74 0.66
CA ASP A 541 6.64 33.17 0.39
C ASP A 541 6.34 33.96 1.67
N GLU A 542 7.38 34.20 2.48
CA GLU A 542 7.28 34.90 3.77
C GLU A 542 6.61 36.29 3.68
N SER A 543 6.59 36.90 2.48
CA SER A 543 5.88 38.16 2.22
C SER A 543 4.35 38.05 2.31
N LYS A 544 3.81 36.83 2.43
CA LYS A 544 2.39 36.51 2.51
C LYS A 544 1.97 35.87 3.85
N ASP A 545 2.91 35.67 4.78
CA ASP A 545 2.62 35.16 6.13
C ASP A 545 1.55 36.05 6.79
N THR A 546 0.43 35.46 7.24
CA THR A 546 -0.60 36.22 7.95
C THR A 546 -0.25 36.43 9.41
N GLN A 547 -0.98 37.32 10.10
CA GLN A 547 -0.83 37.54 11.53
C GLN A 547 -0.90 36.24 12.35
N ASN A 548 -1.73 35.27 11.94
CA ASN A 548 -1.80 33.97 12.60
C ASN A 548 -0.60 33.07 12.30
N ASP A 549 -0.03 33.10 11.09
CA ASP A 549 1.19 32.34 10.76
C ASP A 549 2.40 32.87 11.54
N LEU A 550 2.48 34.19 11.75
CA LEU A 550 3.50 34.83 12.60
C LEU A 550 3.32 34.45 14.08
N LEU A 551 2.10 34.58 14.63
CA LEU A 551 1.80 34.20 16.01
C LEU A 551 2.08 32.71 16.28
N HIS A 552 1.71 31.82 15.36
CA HIS A 552 1.99 30.40 15.45
C HIS A 552 3.50 30.11 15.36
N SER A 553 4.21 30.78 14.45
CA SER A 553 5.67 30.68 14.35
C SER A 553 6.36 31.07 15.67
N ASP A 554 5.89 32.11 16.34
CA ASP A 554 6.43 32.56 17.64
C ASP A 554 5.96 31.71 18.82
N ASN A 555 4.86 30.96 18.69
CA ASN A 555 4.51 29.87 19.62
C ASN A 555 5.52 28.72 19.49
N VAL A 556 5.72 28.20 18.28
CA VAL A 556 6.63 27.09 17.98
C VAL A 556 8.09 27.41 18.36
N LYS A 557 8.60 28.61 18.01
CA LYS A 557 9.96 29.05 18.42
C LYS A 557 10.16 29.08 19.93
N ALA A 558 9.11 29.40 20.68
CA ALA A 558 9.13 29.44 22.14
C ALA A 558 8.84 28.06 22.79
N GLY A 559 8.73 26.99 22.01
CA GLY A 559 8.39 25.65 22.50
C GLY A 559 6.97 25.53 23.06
N ARG A 560 6.06 26.43 22.67
CA ARG A 560 4.66 26.43 23.10
C ARG A 560 3.78 25.63 22.15
N ASP A 561 2.88 24.85 22.75
CA ASP A 561 1.74 24.19 22.12
C ASP A 561 0.46 24.47 22.94
N LYS A 562 -0.68 23.95 22.49
CA LYS A 562 -1.98 24.09 23.13
C LYS A 562 -1.98 23.68 24.61
N TYR A 563 -1.41 22.53 24.97
CA TYR A 563 -1.45 22.00 26.33
C TYR A 563 -0.37 22.61 27.24
N LYS A 564 0.84 22.88 26.72
CA LYS A 564 1.85 23.67 27.46
C LYS A 564 1.34 25.08 27.78
N THR A 565 0.68 25.74 26.82
CA THR A 565 0.09 27.07 27.04
C THR A 565 -1.06 26.99 28.05
N LEU A 566 -1.98 26.01 27.93
CA LEU A 566 -3.06 25.80 28.92
C LEU A 566 -2.52 25.51 30.33
N ARG A 567 -1.46 24.72 30.48
CA ARG A 567 -0.75 24.53 31.77
C ARG A 567 -0.23 25.85 32.32
N GLN A 568 0.44 26.66 31.49
CA GLN A 568 1.05 27.92 31.90
C GLN A 568 0.03 28.94 32.40
N ILE A 569 -1.04 29.19 31.64
CA ILE A 569 -2.05 30.24 31.96
C ILE A 569 -3.00 29.87 33.11
N ARG A 570 -2.88 28.66 33.66
CA ARG A 570 -3.65 28.15 34.81
C ARG A 570 -2.82 28.16 36.10
N GLN A 571 -1.55 28.55 36.03
CA GLN A 571 -0.70 28.72 37.21
C GLN A 571 -1.22 29.85 38.12
N GLY A 572 -0.75 29.87 39.37
CA GLY A 572 -1.28 30.79 40.38
C GLY A 572 -2.69 30.42 40.84
N ASN A 573 -3.17 31.12 41.87
CA ASN A 573 -4.51 30.92 42.41
C ASN A 573 -5.57 31.69 41.59
N THR A 574 -6.83 31.28 41.71
CA THR A 574 -7.94 31.87 40.92
C THR A 574 -8.09 33.38 41.14
N LYS A 575 -7.83 33.90 42.36
CA LYS A 575 -7.79 35.35 42.60
C LYS A 575 -6.72 36.04 41.77
N GLN A 576 -5.48 35.54 41.76
CA GLN A 576 -4.37 36.12 40.99
C GLN A 576 -4.75 36.26 39.52
N ARG A 577 -5.30 35.21 38.91
CA ARG A 577 -5.75 35.21 37.50
C ARG A 577 -6.92 36.17 37.23
N ILE A 578 -7.75 36.49 38.23
CA ILE A 578 -8.80 37.53 38.12
C ILE A 578 -8.20 38.93 38.27
N ASP A 579 -7.24 39.12 39.18
CA ASP A 579 -6.54 40.39 39.35
C ASP A 579 -5.70 40.73 38.09
N GLU A 580 -5.08 39.72 37.46
CA GLU A 580 -4.38 39.82 36.16
C GLU A 580 -5.34 40.19 35.02
N PHE A 581 -6.54 39.61 34.96
CA PHE A 581 -7.56 39.97 33.95
C PHE A 581 -8.03 41.43 34.06
N GLU A 582 -8.11 41.97 35.28
CA GLU A 582 -8.39 43.39 35.52
C GLU A 582 -7.11 44.25 35.43
N ALA A 583 -5.92 43.65 35.28
CA ALA A 583 -4.66 44.35 35.02
C ALA A 583 -4.46 44.68 33.53
N MET A 584 -5.00 43.85 32.63
CA MET A 584 -5.17 44.14 31.19
C MET A 584 -6.00 45.41 30.94
#